data_AF-A0A3D0ELI3-F1
#
_entry.id   AF-A0A3D0ELI3-F1
#
_cell.length_a   1.000
_cell.length_b   1.000
_cell.length_c   1.000
_cell.angle_alpha   90.00
_cell.angle_beta   90.00
_cell.angle_gamma   90.00
#
_symmetry.space_group_name_H-M   'P 1'
#
loop_
_entity.id
_entity.type
_entity.pdbx_description
1 polymer ?
#
loop_
_entity_poly.entity_id
_entity_poly.type
_entity_poly.pdbx_seq_one_letter_code
_entity_poly.pdbx_strand_id
1 'polypeptide(L)'
;MKRVILFAALLASLSPLASHTAEANSATINLAPGVTLHLGDRDRHGNYWDGGRWREPRWWNDRYQYNDHRWWRHEEWKRHRAYERERERRWHERERREHWRHDHRHDDRRGHHDHHHH
;
A
#
# COMPACT_ATOMS: atom_id res chain seq x y z
N MET A 1 27.54 3.60 50.39
CA MET A 1 27.62 3.47 48.92
C MET A 1 26.98 2.16 48.41
N LYS A 2 25.75 1.82 48.83
CA LYS A 2 25.05 0.57 48.40
C LYS A 2 23.58 0.79 48.02
N ARG A 3 23.06 2.02 48.12
CA ARG A 3 21.67 2.36 47.82
C ARG A 3 21.44 2.88 46.40
N VAL A 4 22.51 3.26 45.71
CA VAL A 4 22.41 3.88 44.37
C VAL A 4 22.26 2.82 43.26
N ILE A 5 22.71 1.58 43.51
CA ILE A 5 22.68 0.51 42.50
C ILE A 5 21.27 -0.07 42.32
N LEU A 6 20.40 -0.01 43.34
CA LEU A 6 19.03 -0.51 43.26
C LEU A 6 18.10 0.40 42.43
N PHE A 7 18.42 1.69 42.29
CA PHE A 7 17.62 2.62 41.49
C PHE A 7 17.87 2.47 39.98
N ALA A 8 19.05 2.00 39.57
CA ALA A 8 19.37 1.81 38.15
C ALA A 8 18.66 0.59 37.53
N ALA A 9 18.36 -0.45 38.32
CA ALA A 9 17.70 -1.66 37.82
C ALA A 9 16.19 -1.49 37.60
N LEU A 10 15.53 -0.56 38.32
CA LEU A 10 14.08 -0.35 38.24
C LEU A 10 13.66 0.54 37.05
N LEU A 11 14.59 1.33 36.49
CA LEU A 11 14.32 2.19 35.33
C LEU A 11 14.44 1.45 33.99
N ALA A 12 15.03 0.26 33.97
CA ALA A 12 15.16 -0.56 32.76
C ALA A 12 13.93 -1.46 32.48
N SER A 13 13.00 -1.59 33.43
CA SER A 13 11.79 -2.43 33.28
C SER A 13 10.58 -1.68 32.72
N LEU A 14 10.70 -0.37 32.45
CA LEU A 14 9.62 0.46 31.93
C LEU A 14 9.81 0.83 30.45
N SER A 15 10.35 -0.08 29.64
CA SER A 15 10.23 0.01 28.19
C SER A 15 9.12 -0.91 27.72
N PRO A 16 7.88 -0.41 27.51
CA PRO A 16 7.01 -1.03 26.53
C PRO A 16 7.70 -0.94 25.18
N LEU A 17 8.22 -2.08 24.76
CA LEU A 17 8.25 -2.49 23.37
C LEU A 17 6.99 -1.97 22.66
N ALA A 18 7.17 -1.03 21.75
CA ALA A 18 6.54 -1.05 20.44
C ALA A 18 7.03 0.16 19.65
N SER A 19 8.22 0.05 19.06
CA SER A 19 8.43 0.67 17.77
C SER A 19 7.44 0.02 16.81
N HIS A 20 6.22 0.56 16.75
CA HIS A 20 5.32 0.25 15.65
C HIS A 20 6.02 0.81 14.43
N THR A 21 6.70 -0.07 13.68
CA THR A 21 6.95 0.20 12.28
C THR A 21 5.59 0.48 11.71
N ALA A 22 5.34 1.74 11.35
CA ALA A 22 4.14 2.13 10.65
C ALA A 22 4.19 1.42 9.29
N GLU A 23 3.70 0.18 9.27
CA GLU A 23 3.16 -0.38 8.05
C GLU A 23 2.13 0.62 7.56
N ALA A 24 2.22 1.00 6.29
CA ALA A 24 1.27 1.85 5.62
C ALA A 24 -0.07 1.10 5.42
N ASN A 25 -0.61 0.52 6.49
CA ASN A 25 -1.97 0.05 6.55
C ASN A 25 -2.80 1.19 7.15
N SER A 26 -3.77 1.67 6.38
CA SER A 26 -4.68 2.77 6.70
C SER A 26 -5.08 2.83 8.17
N ALA A 27 -4.41 3.71 8.92
CA ALA A 27 -4.89 4.48 10.06
C ALA A 27 -5.97 3.81 10.92
N THR A 28 -5.63 2.68 11.54
CA THR A 28 -6.40 2.10 12.64
C THR A 28 -5.66 2.37 13.95
N ILE A 29 -6.31 3.05 14.89
CA ILE A 29 -5.76 3.37 16.21
C ILE A 29 -6.62 2.68 17.26
N ASN A 30 -5.96 2.07 18.23
CA ASN A 30 -6.61 1.51 19.41
C ASN A 30 -6.67 2.59 20.48
N LEU A 31 -7.87 3.03 20.82
CA LEU A 31 -8.08 4.08 21.84
C LEU A 31 -8.15 3.48 23.25
N ALA A 32 -8.71 2.28 23.38
CA ALA A 32 -8.92 1.55 24.62
C ALA A 32 -9.24 0.08 24.30
N PRO A 33 -9.13 -0.86 25.25
CA PRO A 33 -9.51 -2.25 25.01
C PRO A 33 -10.94 -2.36 24.43
N GLY A 34 -11.05 -2.87 23.21
CA GLY A 34 -12.33 -3.00 22.48
C GLY A 34 -12.78 -1.76 21.69
N VAL A 35 -12.00 -0.68 21.68
CA VAL A 35 -12.32 0.56 20.96
C VAL A 35 -11.26 0.83 19.89
N THR A 36 -11.60 0.56 18.64
CA THR A 36 -10.78 0.87 17.47
C THR A 36 -11.36 2.04 16.70
N LEU A 37 -10.47 2.88 16.17
CA LEU A 37 -10.82 4.02 15.33
C LEU A 37 -10.08 3.91 14.00
N HIS A 38 -10.85 3.84 12.92
CA HIS A 38 -10.35 3.66 11.56
C HIS A 38 -10.42 4.96 10.75
N LEU A 39 -9.55 5.06 9.75
CA LEU A 39 -9.56 6.18 8.81
C LEU A 39 -10.93 6.30 8.14
N GLY A 40 -11.53 7.48 8.25
CA GLY A 40 -12.84 7.78 7.72
C GLY A 40 -14.01 7.34 8.60
N ASP A 41 -13.74 6.86 9.82
CA ASP A 41 -14.78 6.73 10.84
C ASP A 41 -15.42 8.08 11.11
N ARG A 42 -16.71 8.05 11.47
CA ARG A 42 -17.53 9.24 11.65
C ARG A 42 -17.93 9.42 13.10
N ASP A 43 -17.73 10.62 13.65
CA ASP A 43 -18.23 10.97 14.98
C ASP A 43 -19.75 11.29 14.97
N ARG A 44 -20.32 11.57 16.13
CA ARG A 44 -21.75 11.95 16.27
C ARG A 44 -22.09 13.28 15.59
N HIS A 45 -21.11 14.12 15.32
CA HIS A 45 -21.28 15.42 14.68
C HIS A 45 -21.13 15.34 13.15
N GLY A 46 -20.73 14.18 12.63
CA GLY A 46 -20.52 13.96 11.21
C GLY A 46 -19.08 14.20 10.74
N ASN A 47 -18.15 14.50 11.63
CA ASN A 47 -16.74 14.68 11.29
C ASN A 47 -16.08 13.33 11.02
N TYR A 48 -15.11 13.32 10.12
CA TYR A 48 -14.35 12.14 9.73
C TYR A 48 -13.00 12.08 10.41
N TRP A 49 -12.57 10.89 10.81
CA TRP A 49 -11.26 10.67 11.38
C TRP A 49 -10.17 10.58 10.30
N ASP A 50 -9.15 11.45 10.33
CA ASP A 50 -8.05 11.46 9.35
C ASP A 50 -6.82 10.63 9.74
N GLY A 51 -6.89 9.89 10.85
CA GLY A 51 -5.74 9.19 11.43
C GLY A 51 -5.07 9.95 12.58
N GLY A 52 -5.47 11.20 12.87
CA GLY A 52 -4.99 11.93 14.05
C GLY A 52 -5.95 13.01 14.57
N ARG A 53 -6.88 13.50 13.76
CA ARG A 53 -7.86 14.53 14.12
C ARG A 53 -9.20 14.24 13.46
N TRP A 54 -10.27 14.72 14.10
CA TRP A 54 -11.59 14.82 13.50
C TRP A 54 -11.63 15.99 12.53
N ARG A 55 -12.19 15.76 11.34
CA ARG A 55 -12.24 16.72 10.24
C ARG A 55 -13.64 16.89 9.75
N GLU A 56 -14.02 18.13 9.51
CA GLU A 56 -15.32 18.45 8.97
C GLU A 56 -15.57 17.78 7.60
N PRO A 57 -16.85 17.48 7.26
CA PRO A 57 -17.20 16.80 6.03
C PRO A 57 -16.66 17.46 4.76
N ARG A 58 -16.65 18.79 4.69
CA ARG A 58 -16.20 19.53 3.49
C ARG A 58 -14.71 19.28 3.24
N TRP A 59 -13.90 19.53 4.26
CA TRP A 59 -12.46 19.26 4.23
C TRP A 59 -12.15 17.81 3.86
N TRP A 60 -12.95 16.86 4.38
CA TRP A 60 -12.78 15.45 4.08
C TRP A 60 -12.99 15.15 2.60
N ASN A 61 -14.14 15.56 2.05
CA ASN A 61 -14.49 15.32 0.64
C ASN A 61 -13.52 16.00 -0.34
N ASP A 62 -12.90 17.11 0.05
CA ASP A 62 -11.92 17.82 -0.79
C ASP A 62 -10.57 17.06 -0.89
N ARG A 63 -10.27 16.19 0.07
CA ARG A 63 -8.95 15.54 0.22
C ARG A 63 -8.99 14.03 0.12
N TYR A 64 -10.13 13.43 0.41
CA TYR A 64 -10.31 12.00 0.46
C TYR A 64 -11.44 11.57 -0.47
N GLN A 65 -11.21 10.45 -1.15
CA GLN A 65 -12.18 9.79 -2.00
C GLN A 65 -12.34 8.35 -1.53
N TYR A 66 -13.57 7.86 -1.51
CA TYR A 66 -13.83 6.46 -1.27
C TYR A 66 -13.71 5.68 -2.58
N ASN A 67 -12.73 4.80 -2.68
CA ASN A 67 -12.52 3.92 -3.85
C ASN A 67 -11.93 2.58 -3.41
N ASP A 68 -12.22 1.50 -4.14
CA ASP A 68 -11.72 0.15 -3.82
C ASP A 68 -11.98 -0.26 -2.36
N HIS A 69 -13.19 0.02 -1.86
CA HIS A 69 -13.62 -0.26 -0.49
C HIS A 69 -12.80 0.42 0.62
N ARG A 70 -12.04 1.48 0.28
CA ARG A 70 -11.15 2.19 1.21
C ARG A 70 -11.17 3.70 0.97
N TRP A 71 -10.90 4.47 2.01
CA TRP A 71 -10.61 5.89 1.88
C TRP A 71 -9.20 6.14 1.36
N TRP A 72 -9.09 6.86 0.25
CA TRP A 72 -7.85 7.27 -0.37
C TRP A 72 -7.67 8.78 -0.29
N ARG A 73 -6.47 9.24 0.07
CA ARG A 73 -6.11 10.63 -0.12
C ARG A 73 -5.95 10.90 -1.63
N HIS A 74 -6.49 12.01 -2.14
CA HIS A 74 -6.51 12.31 -3.58
C HIS A 74 -5.14 12.19 -4.27
N GLU A 75 -4.07 12.67 -3.63
CA GLU A 75 -2.73 12.60 -4.21
C GLU A 75 -2.17 11.17 -4.24
N GLU A 76 -2.47 10.37 -3.23
CA GLU A 76 -2.08 8.95 -3.18
C GLU A 76 -2.85 8.15 -4.24
N TRP A 77 -4.15 8.42 -4.39
CA TRP A 77 -4.97 7.81 -5.42
C TRP A 77 -4.45 8.10 -6.83
N LYS A 78 -4.10 9.37 -7.12
CA LYS A 78 -3.51 9.75 -8.42
C LYS A 78 -2.22 8.98 -8.69
N ARG A 79 -1.35 8.85 -7.68
CA ARG A 79 -0.09 8.10 -7.79
C ARG A 79 -0.32 6.61 -7.99
N HIS A 80 -1.27 6.03 -7.25
CA HIS A 80 -1.65 4.62 -7.39
C HIS A 80 -2.15 4.33 -8.81
N ARG A 81 -3.10 5.14 -9.29
CA ARG A 81 -3.64 5.01 -10.65
C ARG A 81 -2.56 5.19 -11.72
N ALA A 82 -1.59 6.08 -11.51
CA ALA A 82 -0.47 6.26 -12.43
C ALA A 82 0.45 5.02 -12.46
N TYR A 83 0.74 4.46 -11.29
CA TYR A 83 1.52 3.22 -11.15
C TYR A 83 0.83 2.03 -11.83
N GLU A 84 -0.48 1.87 -11.63
CA GLU A 84 -1.26 0.82 -12.28
C GLU A 84 -1.22 0.93 -13.80
N ARG A 85 -1.44 2.14 -14.36
CA ARG A 85 -1.34 2.36 -15.81
C ARG A 85 0.06 2.03 -16.35
N GLU A 86 1.11 2.37 -15.62
CA GLU A 86 2.47 2.04 -16.04
C GLU A 86 2.69 0.53 -16.01
N ARG A 87 2.20 -0.15 -14.97
CA ARG A 87 2.26 -1.60 -14.85
C ARG A 87 1.52 -2.30 -15.98
N GLU A 88 0.31 -1.85 -16.33
CA GLU A 88 -0.46 -2.35 -17.48
C GLU A 88 0.29 -2.15 -18.80
N ARG A 89 0.87 -0.95 -19.02
CA ARG A 89 1.69 -0.69 -20.22
C ARG A 89 2.86 -1.66 -20.34
N ARG A 90 3.59 -1.90 -19.25
CA ARG A 90 4.70 -2.87 -19.22
C ARG A 90 4.22 -4.30 -19.47
N TRP A 91 3.05 -4.65 -18.97
CA TRP A 91 2.44 -5.96 -19.20
C TRP A 91 2.08 -6.16 -20.68
N HIS A 92 1.39 -5.20 -21.30
CA HIS A 92 1.09 -5.24 -22.73
C HIS A 92 2.33 -5.20 -23.62
N GLU A 93 3.39 -4.49 -23.21
CA GLU A 93 4.65 -4.52 -23.95
C GLU A 93 5.31 -5.91 -23.90
N ARG A 94 5.27 -6.59 -22.75
CA ARG A 94 5.74 -7.97 -22.63
C ARG A 94 4.92 -8.91 -23.50
N GLU A 95 3.59 -8.84 -23.44
CA GLU A 95 2.72 -9.64 -24.30
C GLU A 95 3.03 -9.44 -25.78
N ARG A 96 3.18 -8.18 -26.24
CA ARG A 96 3.56 -7.92 -27.63
C ARG A 96 4.91 -8.56 -27.95
N ARG A 97 5.92 -8.41 -27.08
CA ARG A 97 7.24 -9.03 -27.29
C ARG A 97 7.18 -10.55 -27.33
N GLU A 98 6.35 -11.17 -26.50
CA GLU A 98 6.12 -12.61 -26.48
C GLU A 98 5.40 -13.07 -27.76
N HIS A 99 4.39 -12.34 -28.20
CA HIS A 99 3.69 -12.58 -29.46
C HIS A 99 4.67 -12.54 -30.64
N TRP A 100 5.49 -11.48 -30.74
CA TRP A 100 6.54 -11.39 -31.77
C TRP A 100 7.53 -12.56 -31.71
N ARG A 101 7.93 -13.00 -30.52
CA ARG A 101 8.82 -14.18 -30.36
C ARG A 101 8.17 -15.48 -30.81
N HIS A 102 6.87 -15.64 -30.61
CA HIS A 102 6.13 -16.80 -31.09
C HIS A 102 6.05 -16.81 -32.62
N ASP A 103 5.77 -15.66 -33.25
CA ASP A 103 5.70 -15.54 -34.71
C ASP A 103 7.04 -15.87 -35.37
N HIS A 104 8.16 -15.31 -34.88
CA HIS A 104 9.49 -15.61 -35.42
C HIS A 104 9.86 -17.10 -35.31
N ARG A 105 9.41 -17.79 -34.26
CA ARG A 105 9.66 -19.23 -34.07
C ARG A 105 8.91 -20.11 -35.08
N HIS A 106 7.79 -19.63 -35.62
CA HIS A 106 7.06 -20.33 -36.68
C HIS A 106 7.75 -20.19 -38.04
N ASP A 107 8.40 -19.04 -38.30
CA ASP A 107 9.17 -18.82 -39.52
C ASP A 107 10.46 -19.66 -39.54
N ASP A 108 11.20 -19.72 -38.43
CA ASP A 108 12.43 -20.53 -38.33
C ASP A 108 12.18 -22.03 -38.54
N ARG A 109 11.00 -22.54 -38.13
CA ARG A 109 10.62 -23.95 -38.35
C ARG A 109 10.21 -24.24 -39.79
N ARG A 110 9.69 -23.25 -40.53
CA ARG A 110 9.35 -23.42 -41.96
C ARG A 110 10.61 -23.44 -42.84
N GLY A 111 11.65 -22.69 -42.47
CA GLY A 111 12.91 -22.66 -43.24
C GLY A 111 13.77 -23.93 -43.15
N HIS A 112 13.61 -24.75 -42.11
CA HIS A 112 14.45 -25.95 -41.93
C HIS A 112 13.98 -27.20 -42.70
N HIS A 113 12.80 -27.18 -43.33
CA HIS A 113 12.29 -28.33 -44.09
C HIS A 113 12.83 -28.43 -45.53
N ASP A 114 13.56 -27.43 -46.03
CA ASP A 114 13.95 -27.34 -47.44
C ASP A 114 15.39 -27.82 -47.75
N HIS A 115 16.10 -28.43 -46.79
CA HIS A 115 17.51 -28.83 -46.96
C HIS A 115 17.75 -30.34 -47.19
N HIS A 116 16.80 -31.07 -47.80
CA HIS A 116 16.99 -32.48 -48.17
C HIS A 116 16.65 -32.77 -49.63
N HIS A 117 17.35 -32.16 -50.58
CA HIS A 117 17.51 -32.72 -51.92
C HIS A 117 18.88 -32.32 -52.47
N HIS A 118 19.84 -33.24 -52.45
CA HIS A 118 20.73 -33.59 -53.57
C HIS A 118 21.68 -34.72 -53.17
#